data_AF-A0A3P8SZ41-F1
#
_entry.id   AF-A0A3P8SZ41-F1
#
_cell.length_a   1.000
_cell.length_b   1.000
_cell.length_c   1.000
_cell.angle_alpha   90.00
_cell.angle_beta   90.00
_cell.angle_gamma   90.00
#
_symmetry.space_group_name_H-M   'P 1'
#
loop_
_entity.id
_entity.type
_entity.pdbx_description
1 polymer ?
#
loop_
_entity_poly.entity_id
_entity_poly.type
_entity_poly.pdbx_seq_one_letter_code
_entity_poly.pdbx_strand_id
1 'polypeptide(L)'
;MTSRIPPEMFSTHHDLGAFSFSGTLELQNNITLLGHPACSPDLNPIENIWGWMAREVYKNGHQFQTVDALCETIFTTWSNVPTSLLETLASSIPKRIFEVINKNGGATHY
;
A
#
# COMPACT_ATOMS: atom_id res chain seq x y z
N MET A 1 7.44 -28.11 5.32
CA MET A 1 6.90 -27.91 3.96
C MET A 1 6.30 -26.53 3.90
N THR A 2 7.03 -25.54 3.39
CA THR A 2 6.49 -24.20 3.12
C THR A 2 5.85 -24.24 1.74
N SER A 3 4.52 -24.18 1.66
CA SER A 3 3.83 -24.10 0.37
C SER A 3 4.21 -22.77 -0.28
N ARG A 4 4.98 -22.82 -1.36
CA ARG A 4 5.29 -21.67 -2.18
C ARG A 4 3.98 -21.22 -2.82
N ILE A 5 3.53 -20.01 -2.48
CA ILE A 5 2.38 -19.39 -3.14
C ILE A 5 2.73 -19.25 -4.63
N PRO A 6 1.87 -19.72 -5.54
CA PRO A 6 2.21 -19.77 -6.94
C PRO A 6 2.13 -18.36 -7.59
N PRO A 7 2.94 -18.08 -8.64
CA PRO A 7 3.16 -16.73 -9.18
C PRO A 7 1.88 -16.00 -9.62
N GLU A 8 0.89 -16.73 -10.11
CA GLU A 8 -0.41 -16.22 -10.56
C GLU A 8 -1.26 -15.61 -9.43
N MET A 9 -0.89 -15.86 -8.17
CA MET A 9 -1.58 -15.33 -7.01
C MET A 9 -1.02 -13.97 -6.54
N PHE A 10 0.05 -13.47 -7.19
CA PHE A 10 0.62 -12.16 -6.91
C PHE A 10 0.07 -11.11 -7.88
N SER A 11 -0.57 -10.07 -7.34
CA SER A 11 -0.98 -8.87 -8.07
C SER A 11 -0.29 -7.66 -7.47
N THR A 12 0.24 -6.76 -8.31
CA THR A 12 0.84 -5.50 -7.87
C THR A 12 -0.13 -4.34 -8.05
N HIS A 13 -0.18 -3.45 -7.06
CA HIS A 13 -1.02 -2.25 -7.06
C HIS A 13 -0.09 -1.02 -7.06
N HIS A 14 -0.18 -0.16 -8.06
CA HIS A 14 0.62 1.05 -8.18
C HIS A 14 -0.29 2.27 -8.06
N ASP A 15 0.13 3.23 -7.23
CA ASP A 15 -0.47 4.57 -7.21
C ASP A 15 0.00 5.36 -8.43
N LEU A 16 -0.93 5.97 -9.17
CA LEU A 16 -0.63 6.84 -10.31
C LEU A 16 -0.79 8.33 -9.95
N GLY A 17 -0.59 8.67 -8.67
CA GLY A 17 -0.43 10.05 -8.23
C GLY A 17 0.80 10.73 -8.81
N ALA A 18 0.62 11.42 -9.94
CA ALA A 18 1.45 12.51 -10.49
C ALA A 18 2.60 12.22 -11.49
N PHE A 19 2.78 11.00 -12.01
CA PHE A 19 3.59 10.78 -13.22
C PHE A 19 2.76 10.14 -14.32
N SER A 20 2.34 10.96 -15.30
CA SER A 20 1.79 10.46 -16.55
C SER A 20 2.93 9.84 -17.36
N PHE A 21 3.02 8.50 -17.36
CA PHE A 21 3.81 7.77 -18.34
C PHE A 21 2.85 7.10 -19.31
N SER A 22 2.80 7.61 -20.55
CA SER A 22 2.15 6.91 -21.65
C SER A 22 3.16 5.91 -22.23
N GLY A 23 3.16 4.70 -21.67
CA GLY A 23 3.96 3.59 -22.16
C GLY A 23 3.66 2.30 -21.41
N THR A 24 3.45 1.22 -22.16
CA THR A 24 3.35 -0.14 -21.63
C THR A 24 4.71 -0.58 -21.08
N LEU A 25 4.83 -0.65 -19.75
CA LEU A 25 5.93 -1.36 -19.09
C LEU A 25 5.57 -2.84 -19.07
N GLU A 26 6.18 -3.62 -19.98
CA GLU A 26 6.19 -5.08 -19.88
C GLU A 26 7.04 -5.50 -18.69
N LEU A 27 6.40 -5.69 -17.54
CA LEU A 27 7.01 -6.28 -16.36
C LEU A 27 7.27 -7.77 -16.69
N GLN A 28 8.54 -8.18 -16.70
CA GLN A 28 9.01 -9.52 -17.11
C GLN A 28 8.56 -10.69 -16.22
N ASN A 29 7.60 -10.50 -15.33
CA ASN A 29 7.15 -11.52 -14.40
C ASN A 29 5.63 -11.58 -14.51
N ASN A 30 5.06 -12.77 -14.69
CA ASN A 30 3.63 -13.10 -14.86
C ASN A 30 2.71 -12.56 -13.74
N ILE A 31 2.64 -11.24 -13.59
CA ILE A 31 1.91 -10.51 -12.57
C ILE A 31 0.70 -9.92 -13.28
N THR A 32 -0.49 -10.28 -12.80
CA THR A 32 -1.73 -9.68 -13.32
C THR A 32 -1.87 -8.29 -12.74
N LEU A 33 -2.01 -7.27 -13.59
CA LEU A 33 -2.30 -5.92 -13.16
C LEU A 33 -3.80 -5.81 -12.82
N LEU A 34 -4.13 -5.58 -11.55
CA LEU A 34 -5.48 -5.17 -11.16
C LEU A 34 -5.70 -3.73 -11.67
N GLY A 35 -6.68 -3.53 -12.55
CA GLY A 35 -7.05 -2.21 -13.03
C GLY A 35 -7.51 -1.32 -11.87
N HIS A 36 -6.76 -0.25 -11.59
CA HIS A 36 -7.11 0.73 -10.57
C HIS A 36 -7.93 1.86 -11.20
N PRO A 37 -9.14 2.18 -10.68
CA PRO A 37 -9.82 3.39 -11.08
C PRO A 37 -9.02 4.62 -10.61
N ALA A 38 -8.78 5.58 -11.50
CA ALA A 38 -8.08 6.81 -11.15
C ALA A 38 -8.73 7.50 -9.92
N CYS A 39 -7.90 8.07 -9.05
CA CYS A 39 -8.32 8.82 -7.84
C CYS A 39 -9.02 7.98 -6.75
N SER A 40 -8.57 6.74 -6.50
CA SER A 40 -9.12 5.89 -5.40
C SER A 40 -8.05 5.56 -4.34
N PRO A 41 -7.53 6.54 -3.57
CA PRO A 41 -6.56 6.27 -2.50
C PRO A 41 -7.10 5.26 -1.48
N ASP A 42 -8.41 5.23 -1.27
CA ASP A 42 -9.10 4.28 -0.41
C ASP A 42 -8.87 2.81 -0.81
N LEU A 43 -8.60 2.56 -2.10
CA LEU A 43 -8.29 1.21 -2.62
C LEU A 43 -6.80 0.89 -2.56
N ASN A 44 -5.94 1.84 -2.17
CA ASN A 44 -4.50 1.68 -2.12
C ASN A 44 -4.01 1.43 -0.68
N PRO A 45 -3.75 0.17 -0.26
CA PRO A 45 -3.43 -0.12 1.13
C PRO A 45 -2.10 0.48 1.60
N ILE A 46 -1.23 0.91 0.67
CA ILE A 46 0.04 1.57 1.00
C ILE A 46 -0.17 2.88 1.77
N GLU A 47 -1.27 3.59 1.52
CA GLU A 47 -1.62 4.81 2.25
C GLU A 47 -1.83 4.53 3.74
N ASN A 48 -2.42 3.37 4.07
CA ASN A 48 -2.56 2.96 5.46
C ASN A 48 -1.21 2.57 6.10
N ILE A 49 -0.26 2.05 5.30
CA ILE A 49 1.10 1.76 5.75
C ILE A 49 1.85 3.07 6.03
N TRP A 50 1.78 4.05 5.13
CA TRP A 50 2.35 5.39 5.35
C TRP A 50 1.76 6.07 6.59
N GLY A 51 0.44 6.02 6.77
CA GLY A 51 -0.21 6.53 7.97
C GLY A 51 0.21 5.79 9.26
N TRP A 52 0.46 4.49 9.19
CA TRP A 52 1.03 3.73 10.33
C TRP A 52 2.47 4.12 10.62
N MET A 53 3.33 4.20 9.60
CA MET A 53 4.72 4.57 9.74
C MET A 53 4.87 5.97 10.34
N ALA A 54 4.12 6.96 9.86
CA ALA A 54 4.16 8.31 10.41
C ALA A 54 3.82 8.33 11.91
N ARG A 55 2.82 7.55 12.34
CA ARG A 55 2.46 7.43 13.76
C ARG A 55 3.55 6.78 14.61
N GLU A 56 4.27 5.79 14.07
CA GLU A 56 5.37 5.15 14.79
C GLU A 56 6.64 6.01 14.81
N VAL A 57 7.01 6.66 13.70
CA VAL A 57 8.18 7.53 13.61
C VAL A 57 8.07 8.72 14.57
N TYR A 58 6.89 9.34 14.66
CA TYR A 58 6.62 10.51 15.51
C TYR A 58 5.90 10.16 16.83
N LYS A 59 5.95 8.89 17.23
CA LYS A 59 5.27 8.40 18.44
C LYS A 59 5.67 9.21 19.67
N ASN A 60 4.70 9.48 20.55
CA ASN A 60 4.88 10.29 21.76
C ASN A 60 5.41 11.71 21.48
N GLY A 61 5.20 12.25 20.28
CA GLY A 61 5.65 13.59 19.90
C GLY A 61 7.15 13.68 19.63
N HIS A 62 7.83 12.56 19.38
CA HIS A 62 9.25 12.51 19.05
C HIS A 62 9.59 13.47 17.90
N GLN A 63 10.69 14.22 18.03
CA GLN A 63 11.18 15.16 17.03
C GLN A 63 12.64 14.83 16.69
N PHE A 64 13.03 15.06 15.45
CA PHE A 64 14.37 14.80 14.95
C PHE A 64 15.15 16.11 14.78
N GLN A 65 16.43 16.10 15.18
CA GLN A 65 17.32 17.26 15.03
C GLN A 65 18.11 17.23 13.73
N THR A 66 18.22 16.06 13.09
CA THR A 66 18.95 15.85 11.83
C THR A 66 18.13 15.03 10.86
N VAL A 67 18.38 15.24 9.56
CA VAL A 67 17.78 14.44 8.48
C VAL A 67 18.23 12.98 8.58
N ASP A 68 19.50 12.73 8.91
CA ASP A 68 20.06 11.38 9.02
C ASP A 68 19.32 10.54 10.08
N ALA A 69 19.07 11.10 11.26
CA ALA A 69 18.34 10.41 12.33
C ALA A 69 16.88 10.11 11.94
N LEU A 70 16.24 11.01 11.20
CA LEU A 70 14.91 10.79 10.65
C LEU A 70 14.94 9.66 9.61
N CYS A 71 15.88 9.68 8.67
CA CYS A 71 16.04 8.65 7.65
C CYS A 71 16.27 7.27 8.27
N GLU A 72 17.19 7.15 9.23
CA GLU A 72 17.47 5.89 9.93
C GLU A 72 16.21 5.35 10.62
N THR A 73 15.45 6.22 11.27
CA THR A 73 14.21 5.83 11.93
C THR A 73 13.16 5.38 10.92
N ILE A 74 13.00 6.08 9.78
CA ILE A 74 12.07 5.66 8.71
C ILE A 74 12.43 4.27 8.19
N PHE A 75 13.70 4.01 7.87
CA PHE A 75 14.14 2.68 7.41
C PHE A 75 13.94 1.59 8.45
N THR A 76 14.20 1.91 9.71
CA THR A 76 13.96 1.00 10.83
C THR A 76 12.48 0.69 11.00
N THR A 77 11.60 1.71 10.96
CA THR A 77 10.15 1.53 11.05
C THR A 77 9.61 0.73 9.87
N TRP A 78 10.07 0.99 8.65
CA TRP A 78 9.71 0.20 7.46
C TRP A 78 10.06 -1.27 7.60
N SER A 79 11.27 -1.56 8.11
CA SER A 79 11.75 -2.93 8.31
C SER A 79 10.97 -3.67 9.42
N ASN A 80 10.28 -2.93 10.29
CA ASN A 80 9.50 -3.44 11.41
C ASN A 80 7.97 -3.35 11.18
N VAL A 81 7.52 -3.14 9.95
CA VAL A 81 6.09 -3.17 9.62
C VAL A 81 5.52 -4.53 10.04
N PRO A 82 4.50 -4.59 10.92
CA PRO A 82 3.96 -5.85 11.40
C PRO A 82 3.31 -6.65 10.27
N THR A 83 3.63 -7.93 10.16
CA THR A 83 2.97 -8.84 9.20
C THR A 83 1.46 -8.86 9.39
N SER A 84 0.98 -8.76 10.64
CA SER A 84 -0.45 -8.69 10.95
C SER A 84 -1.14 -7.46 10.36
N LEU A 85 -0.44 -6.32 10.25
CA LEU A 85 -0.95 -5.13 9.57
C LEU A 85 -1.09 -5.40 8.08
N LEU A 86 -0.08 -6.00 7.45
CA LEU A 86 -0.11 -6.37 6.02
C LEU A 86 -1.24 -7.35 5.72
N GLU A 87 -1.41 -8.38 6.54
CA GLU A 87 -2.48 -9.38 6.41
C GLU A 87 -3.87 -8.75 6.57
N THR A 88 -4.04 -7.83 7.52
CA THR A 88 -5.29 -7.10 7.74
C THR A 88 -5.62 -6.23 6.53
N LEU A 89 -4.64 -5.52 5.99
CA LEU A 89 -4.79 -4.68 4.81
C LEU A 89 -5.16 -5.51 3.57
N ALA A 90 -4.43 -6.58 3.30
CA ALA A 90 -4.72 -7.51 2.21
C ALA A 90 -6.12 -8.11 2.32
N SER A 91 -6.51 -8.54 3.52
CA SER A 91 -7.84 -9.12 3.78
C SER A 91 -8.98 -8.10 3.66
N SER A 92 -8.68 -6.79 3.73
CA SER A 92 -9.68 -5.73 3.61
C SER A 92 -10.03 -5.38 2.16
N ILE A 93 -9.15 -5.67 1.19
CA ILE A 93 -9.33 -5.29 -0.22
C ILE A 93 -10.69 -5.72 -0.81
N PRO A 94 -11.16 -6.98 -0.63
CA PRO A 94 -12.46 -7.39 -1.16
C PRO A 94 -13.62 -6.54 -0.63
N LYS A 95 -13.55 -6.13 0.65
CA LYS A 95 -14.57 -5.29 1.28
C LYS A 95 -14.56 -3.86 0.74
N ARG A 96 -13.36 -3.29 0.54
CA ARG A 96 -13.18 -1.96 -0.05
C ARG A 96 -13.73 -1.90 -1.46
N ILE A 97 -13.40 -2.90 -2.29
CA ILE A 97 -13.92 -3.03 -3.65
C ILE A 97 -15.46 -3.12 -3.64
N PHE A 98 -16.02 -3.95 -2.75
CA PHE A 98 -17.47 -4.08 -2.62
C PHE A 98 -18.14 -2.76 -2.22
N GLU A 99 -17.53 -1.97 -1.35
CA GLU A 99 -18.05 -0.65 -0.96
C GLU A 99 -18.00 0.36 -2.12
N VAL A 100 -16.92 0.39 -2.89
CA VAL A 100 -16.82 1.23 -4.11
C VAL A 100 -17.94 0.86 -5.10
N ILE A 101 -18.19 -0.44 -5.30
CA ILE A 101 -19.27 -0.90 -6.19
C ILE A 101 -20.63 -0.41 -5.67
N ASN A 102 -20.92 -0.60 -4.38
CA ASN A 102 -22.18 -0.17 -3.77
C ASN A 102 -22.38 1.35 -3.78
N LYS A 103 -21.28 2.11 -3.77
CA LYS A 103 -21.29 3.57 -3.86
C LYS A 103 -21.19 4.07 -5.30
N ASN A 104 -21.31 3.19 -6.30
CA ASN A 104 -21.21 3.53 -7.72
C ASN A 104 -19.93 4.32 -8.07
N GLY A 105 -18.80 3.95 -7.48
CA GLY A 105 -17.52 4.66 -7.65
C GLY A 105 -17.29 5.83 -6.68
N GLY A 106 -18.21 6.07 -5.74
CA GLY A 106 -18.06 7.09 -4.70
C GLY A 106 -17.07 6.71 -3.59
N ALA A 107 -16.65 7.72 -2.81
CA ALA A 107 -15.67 7.58 -1.73
C ALA A 107 -16.10 6.58 -0.66
N THR A 108 -15.17 5.73 -0.24
CA THR A 108 -15.36 4.78 0.86
C THR A 108 -15.01 5.42 2.21
N HIS A 109 -15.09 4.66 3.30
CA HIS A 109 -14.66 5.14 4.62
C HIS A 109 -13.22 4.73 4.97
N TYR A 110 -12.48 4.14 4.03
CA TYR A 110 -11.14 3.57 4.21
C TYR A 110 -10.00 4.53 3.88
#